data_AF-A0A0C9VVG3-F1
#
_entry.id   AF-A0A0C9VVG3-F1
#
_cell.length_a   1.000
_cell.length_b   1.000
_cell.length_c   1.000
_cell.angle_alpha   90.00
_cell.angle_beta   90.00
_cell.angle_gamma   90.00
#
_symmetry.space_group_name_H-M   'P 1'
#
loop_
_entity.id
_entity.type
_entity.pdbx_description
1 polymer ?
#
loop_
_entity_poly.entity_id
_entity_poly.type
_entity_poly.pdbx_seq_one_letter_code
_entity_poly.pdbx_strand_id
1 'polypeptide(L)'
;MPPRLPITIRMLLALRLSLKVERPFDACIWAIALSAFWGMMRFGEVSVKTVKSFDGKLHLKRSDIFLGRDLDGKPYARLDLPSAKTAKPGRTQSVFITEQSNICRLAALRNLFNVVPARATDPLFSWTDDKGNIQPMVKQTAIKFINDILTGWGWGTSFGHSFRIGGASYFLAQKVDPEIIRIAGRSYKTYIRAFELTASRHMGNLSE
;
A
#
# COMPACT_ATOMS: atom_id res chain seq x y z
N MET A 1 -23.24 -4.79 -0.94
CA MET A 1 -22.27 -4.31 0.06
C MET A 1 -22.15 -2.80 -0.09
N PRO A 2 -22.24 -1.99 0.97
CA PRO A 2 -22.21 -0.54 0.87
C PRO A 2 -20.90 -0.02 0.22
N PRO A 3 -20.92 1.13 -0.46
CA PRO A 3 -19.73 1.73 -1.06
C PRO A 3 -18.63 1.97 -0.01
N ARG A 4 -17.44 1.43 -0.25
CA ARG A 4 -16.28 1.62 0.62
C ARG A 4 -15.54 2.88 0.20
N LEU A 5 -15.41 3.85 1.10
CA LEU A 5 -14.70 5.11 0.83
C LEU A 5 -13.22 4.83 0.51
N PRO A 6 -12.64 5.43 -0.53
CA PRO A 6 -11.22 5.30 -0.84
C PRO A 6 -10.34 5.98 0.20
N ILE A 7 -9.11 5.48 0.39
CA ILE A 7 -8.04 6.30 0.98
C ILE A 7 -7.76 7.44 0.00
N THR A 8 -7.51 8.64 0.51
CA THR A 8 -7.16 9.82 -0.31
C THR A 8 -5.75 10.30 0.00
N ILE A 9 -5.20 11.19 -0.83
CA ILE A 9 -3.91 11.83 -0.57
C ILE A 9 -3.92 12.61 0.75
N ARG A 10 -5.02 13.30 1.09
CA ARG A 10 -5.15 14.02 2.37
C ARG A 10 -5.03 13.06 3.56
N MET A 11 -5.60 11.86 3.44
CA MET A 11 -5.50 10.82 4.47
C MET A 11 -4.09 10.26 4.60
N LEU A 12 -3.36 10.09 3.48
CA LEU A 12 -1.94 9.73 3.52
C LEU A 12 -1.09 10.82 4.18
N LEU A 13 -1.39 12.10 3.94
CA LEU A 13 -0.68 13.22 4.56
C LEU A 13 -0.92 13.26 6.08
N ALA A 14 -2.15 13.09 6.54
CA ALA A 14 -2.42 13.01 7.98
C ALA A 14 -1.77 11.79 8.64
N LEU A 15 -1.77 10.62 7.98
CA LEU A 15 -0.96 9.49 8.44
C LEU A 15 0.51 9.92 8.58
N ARG A 16 1.10 10.54 7.55
CA ARG A 16 2.49 10.99 7.61
C ARG A 16 2.75 11.95 8.76
N LEU A 17 1.83 12.87 9.06
CA LEU A 17 1.93 13.84 10.15
C LEU A 17 1.84 13.19 11.53
N SER A 18 1.12 12.08 11.67
CA SER A 18 0.98 11.36 12.94
C SER A 18 2.06 10.30 13.20
N LEU A 19 2.79 9.87 12.17
CA LEU A 19 3.80 8.80 12.27
C LEU A 19 5.19 9.36 12.59
N LYS A 20 5.87 8.71 13.54
CA LYS A 20 7.29 8.92 13.84
C LYS A 20 8.09 7.84 13.12
N VAL A 21 8.50 8.11 11.89
CA VAL A 21 9.08 7.10 10.97
C VAL A 21 10.46 6.59 11.38
N GLU A 22 11.04 7.16 12.43
CA GLU A 22 12.23 6.67 13.11
C GLU A 22 11.90 5.42 13.95
N ARG A 23 10.63 5.24 14.32
CA ARG A 23 10.14 4.05 15.04
C ARG A 23 9.86 2.92 14.04
N PRO A 24 10.40 1.71 14.25
CA PRO A 24 10.21 0.55 13.37
C PRO A 24 8.75 0.26 12.99
N PHE A 25 7.83 0.30 13.96
CA PHE A 25 6.41 0.03 13.71
C PHE A 25 5.79 1.09 12.79
N ASP A 26 5.97 2.37 13.11
CA ASP A 26 5.44 3.50 12.33
C ASP A 26 6.06 3.55 10.92
N ALA A 27 7.36 3.28 10.79
CA ALA A 27 8.05 3.17 9.51
C ALA A 27 7.42 2.09 8.63
N CYS A 28 7.12 0.94 9.23
CA CYS A 28 6.46 -0.17 8.55
C CYS A 28 5.04 0.21 8.11
N ILE A 29 4.25 0.84 8.98
CA ILE A 29 2.91 1.36 8.64
C ILE A 29 2.99 2.34 7.46
N TRP A 30 3.97 3.26 7.48
CA TRP A 30 4.14 4.23 6.42
C TRP A 30 4.49 3.58 5.07
N ALA A 31 5.45 2.66 5.07
CA ALA A 31 5.83 1.91 3.89
C ALA A 31 4.68 1.05 3.33
N ILE A 32 3.89 0.42 4.20
CA ILE A 32 2.68 -0.33 3.83
C ILE A 32 1.65 0.60 3.18
N ALA A 33 1.35 1.74 3.81
CA ALA A 33 0.33 2.67 3.32
C ALA A 33 0.65 3.16 1.91
N LEU A 34 1.91 3.55 1.67
CA LEU A 34 2.36 3.98 0.35
C LEU A 34 2.40 2.83 -0.66
N SER A 35 2.93 1.67 -0.28
CA SER A 35 3.00 0.51 -1.19
C SER A 35 1.60 0.03 -1.59
N ALA A 36 0.68 -0.05 -0.63
CA ALA A 36 -0.69 -0.47 -0.88
C ALA A 36 -1.47 0.53 -1.73
N PHE A 37 -1.28 1.83 -1.51
CA PHE A 37 -1.93 2.88 -2.30
C PHE A 37 -1.37 2.91 -3.72
N TRP A 38 -0.07 3.15 -3.87
CA TRP A 38 0.56 3.42 -5.17
C TRP A 38 0.76 2.17 -6.00
N GLY A 39 1.02 1.02 -5.37
CA GLY A 39 1.06 -0.28 -6.02
C GLY A 39 -0.33 -0.90 -6.22
N MET A 40 -1.39 -0.22 -5.79
CA MET A 40 -2.77 -0.73 -5.79
C MET A 40 -2.88 -2.15 -5.22
N MET A 41 -2.12 -2.41 -4.15
CA MET A 41 -2.00 -3.75 -3.55
C MET A 41 -3.19 -4.02 -2.65
N ARG A 42 -3.60 -5.30 -2.59
CA ARG A 42 -4.53 -5.71 -1.54
C ARG A 42 -3.79 -5.61 -0.20
N PHE A 43 -4.50 -5.23 0.87
CA PHE A 43 -3.86 -5.13 2.17
C PHE A 43 -3.27 -6.48 2.66
N GLY A 44 -3.86 -7.60 2.25
CA GLY A 44 -3.31 -8.94 2.52
C GLY A 44 -2.05 -9.30 1.72
N GLU A 45 -1.65 -8.51 0.71
CA GLU A 45 -0.37 -8.67 -0.01
C GLU A 45 0.77 -7.98 0.74
N VAL A 46 0.46 -7.07 1.68
CA VAL A 46 1.42 -6.27 2.46
C VAL A 46 1.34 -6.56 3.98
N SER A 47 0.62 -7.61 4.38
CA SER A 47 0.45 -8.01 5.78
C SER A 47 0.11 -9.48 5.91
N VAL A 48 0.24 -10.02 7.12
CA VAL A 48 -0.10 -11.41 7.46
C VAL A 48 -1.36 -11.48 8.33
N LYS A 49 -1.99 -12.66 8.43
CA LYS A 49 -3.18 -12.85 9.28
C LYS A 49 -2.81 -12.82 10.76
N THR A 50 -1.72 -13.50 11.12
CA THR A 50 -1.11 -13.57 12.45
C THR A 50 0.41 -13.66 12.29
N VAL A 51 1.17 -13.38 13.36
CA VAL A 51 2.64 -13.52 13.35
C VAL A 51 3.07 -14.91 12.86
N LYS A 52 2.46 -15.96 13.39
CA LYS A 52 2.75 -17.37 13.03
C LYS A 52 2.35 -17.76 11.61
N SER A 53 1.53 -16.95 10.94
CA SER A 53 1.08 -17.23 9.56
C SER A 53 2.05 -16.77 8.49
N PHE A 54 3.15 -16.10 8.86
CA PHE A 54 4.16 -15.75 7.89
C PHE A 54 4.76 -17.01 7.25
N ASP A 55 4.81 -16.98 5.92
CA ASP A 55 5.40 -18.00 5.08
C ASP A 55 6.01 -17.26 3.88
N GLY A 56 7.33 -17.36 3.73
CA GLY A 56 8.07 -16.69 2.65
C GLY A 56 7.77 -17.21 1.25
N LYS A 57 6.99 -18.30 1.11
CA LYS A 57 6.43 -18.74 -0.19
C LYS A 57 5.12 -18.04 -0.52
N LEU A 58 4.43 -17.49 0.47
CA LEU A 58 3.12 -16.86 0.32
C LEU A 58 3.14 -15.35 0.54
N HIS A 59 4.13 -14.84 1.27
CA HIS A 59 4.21 -13.45 1.70
C HIS A 59 5.54 -12.85 1.27
N LEU A 60 5.52 -11.56 0.94
CA LEU A 60 6.71 -10.80 0.54
C LEU A 60 7.80 -10.86 1.61
N LYS A 61 9.01 -11.18 1.17
CA LYS A 61 10.26 -11.09 1.93
C LYS A 61 11.07 -9.87 1.49
N ARG A 62 12.08 -9.49 2.26
CA ARG A 62 13.01 -8.42 1.87
C ARG A 62 13.77 -8.70 0.57
N SER A 63 14.00 -9.97 0.23
CA SER A 63 14.59 -10.38 -1.05
C SER A 63 13.65 -10.22 -2.24
N ASP A 64 12.35 -10.05 -2.02
CA ASP A 64 11.34 -9.96 -3.10
C ASP A 64 11.13 -8.52 -3.59
N ILE A 65 11.94 -7.55 -3.14
CA ILE A 65 11.91 -6.16 -3.61
C ILE A 65 13.20 -5.80 -4.33
N PHE A 66 13.04 -5.13 -5.47
CA PHE A 66 14.11 -4.53 -6.25
C PHE A 66 13.92 -3.01 -6.27
N LEU A 67 14.97 -2.25 -5.97
CA LEU A 67 15.02 -0.79 -6.12
C LEU A 67 15.96 -0.46 -7.28
N GLY A 68 15.46 0.25 -8.29
CA GLY A 68 16.25 0.54 -9.49
C GLY A 68 15.81 1.81 -10.21
N ARG A 69 16.23 1.93 -11.47
CA ARG A 69 15.85 2.99 -12.40
C ARG A 69 15.33 2.38 -13.69
N ASP A 70 14.29 2.96 -14.27
CA ASP A 70 13.77 2.54 -15.56
C ASP A 70 14.67 3.02 -16.71
N LEU A 71 14.23 2.78 -17.96
CA LEU A 71 14.97 3.16 -19.17
C LEU A 71 15.15 4.68 -19.31
N ASP A 72 14.29 5.48 -18.68
CA ASP A 72 14.38 6.95 -18.65
C ASP A 72 15.18 7.44 -17.45
N GLY A 73 15.80 6.54 -16.67
CA GLY A 73 16.54 6.86 -15.47
C GLY A 73 15.65 7.21 -14.26
N LYS A 74 14.32 7.05 -14.33
CA LYS A 74 13.41 7.37 -13.22
C LYS A 74 13.43 6.24 -12.19
N PRO A 75 13.54 6.57 -10.89
CA PRO A 75 13.63 5.55 -9.85
C PRO A 75 12.29 4.85 -9.63
N TYR A 76 12.35 3.53 -9.39
CA TYR A 76 11.19 2.70 -9.07
C TYR A 76 11.53 1.58 -8.08
N ALA A 77 10.48 1.05 -7.44
CA ALA A 77 10.51 -0.22 -6.72
C ALA A 77 9.68 -1.26 -7.47
N ARG A 78 10.18 -2.49 -7.57
CA ARG A 78 9.44 -3.66 -8.03
C ARG A 78 9.32 -4.66 -6.90
N LEU A 79 8.09 -5.01 -6.54
CA LEU A 79 7.78 -6.01 -5.51
C LEU A 79 7.25 -7.26 -6.22
N ASP A 80 7.96 -8.37 -6.08
CA ASP A 80 7.66 -9.64 -6.73
C ASP A 80 6.81 -10.51 -5.79
N LEU A 81 5.49 -10.55 -6.03
CA LEU A 81 4.53 -11.22 -5.14
C LEU A 81 4.69 -12.75 -5.21
N PRO A 82 5.00 -13.43 -4.09
CA PRO A 82 5.20 -14.88 -4.07
C PRO A 82 3.89 -15.66 -4.29
N SER A 83 2.78 -15.16 -3.74
CA SER A 83 1.44 -15.70 -3.91
C SER A 83 0.58 -14.72 -4.70
N ALA A 84 0.60 -14.87 -6.02
CA ALA A 84 -0.46 -14.34 -6.85
C ALA A 84 -1.49 -15.46 -7.05
N LYS A 85 -2.61 -15.40 -6.33
CA LYS A 85 -3.77 -16.29 -6.53
C LYS A 85 -4.30 -16.35 -7.97
N THR A 86 -3.78 -15.51 -8.86
CA THR A 86 -4.15 -15.40 -10.28
C THR A 86 -2.95 -15.55 -11.23
N ALA A 87 -1.75 -15.85 -10.72
CA ALA A 87 -0.63 -16.17 -11.60
C ALA A 87 -0.82 -17.59 -12.17
N LYS A 88 -0.67 -17.72 -13.49
CA LYS A 88 -0.46 -19.04 -14.10
C LYS A 88 0.78 -19.68 -13.46
N PRO A 89 0.82 -21.01 -13.28
CA PRO A 89 2.02 -21.70 -12.82
C PRO A 89 3.26 -21.21 -13.58
N GLY A 90 4.30 -20.76 -12.87
CA GLY A 90 5.55 -20.27 -13.46
C GLY A 90 5.66 -18.78 -13.78
N ARG A 91 4.66 -17.92 -13.46
CA ARG A 91 4.81 -16.45 -13.59
C ARG A 91 4.74 -15.73 -12.25
N THR A 92 5.79 -14.99 -11.91
CA THR A 92 5.78 -14.06 -10.79
C THR A 92 4.94 -12.83 -11.12
N GLN A 93 4.05 -12.43 -10.21
CA GLN A 93 3.30 -11.19 -10.36
C GLN A 93 4.08 -10.05 -9.70
N SER A 94 4.45 -9.03 -10.47
CA SER A 94 5.18 -7.89 -9.95
C SER A 94 4.27 -6.67 -9.76
N VAL A 95 4.59 -5.86 -8.76
CA VAL A 95 3.99 -4.54 -8.51
C VAL A 95 5.08 -3.50 -8.66
N PHE A 96 4.82 -2.46 -9.46
CA PHE A 96 5.75 -1.36 -9.68
C PHE A 96 5.27 -0.12 -8.95
N ILE A 97 6.16 0.51 -8.20
CA ILE A 97 5.93 1.77 -7.49
C ILE A 97 6.96 2.76 -8.01
N THR A 98 6.50 3.77 -8.73
CA THR A 98 7.35 4.84 -9.26
C THR A 98 7.37 6.02 -8.31
N GLU A 99 8.45 6.80 -8.31
CA GLU A 99 8.51 8.04 -7.54
C GLU A 99 7.70 9.16 -8.22
N GLN A 100 7.00 9.98 -7.44
CA GLN A 100 6.41 11.25 -7.92
C GLN A 100 6.64 12.34 -6.88
N SER A 101 6.62 13.61 -7.33
CA SER A 101 7.16 14.77 -6.61
C SER A 101 6.51 15.11 -5.27
N ASN A 102 5.35 14.56 -4.92
CA ASN A 102 4.54 15.00 -3.79
C ASN A 102 4.66 14.15 -2.51
N ILE A 103 4.97 12.86 -2.62
CA ILE A 103 5.15 11.95 -1.47
C ILE A 103 6.27 10.97 -1.84
N CYS A 104 7.39 11.00 -1.10
CA CYS A 104 8.56 10.16 -1.40
C CYS A 104 8.32 8.68 -1.07
N ARG A 105 7.81 7.92 -2.04
CA ARG A 105 7.37 6.52 -1.88
C ARG A 105 8.55 5.59 -1.66
N LEU A 106 9.61 5.80 -2.43
CA LEU A 106 10.82 4.98 -2.33
C LEU A 106 11.60 5.34 -1.07
N ALA A 107 11.51 6.59 -0.60
CA ALA A 107 12.09 6.98 0.67
C ALA A 107 11.46 6.24 1.85
N ALA A 108 10.14 5.99 1.84
CA ALA A 108 9.49 5.20 2.90
C ALA A 108 10.00 3.74 2.93
N LEU A 109 10.15 3.12 1.77
CA LEU A 109 10.72 1.77 1.66
C LEU A 109 12.19 1.75 2.10
N ARG A 110 13.02 2.69 1.64
CA ARG A 110 14.43 2.81 2.07
C ARG A 110 14.54 3.06 3.57
N ASN A 111 13.69 3.91 4.13
CA ASN A 111 13.66 4.17 5.56
C ASN A 111 13.33 2.91 6.35
N LEU A 112 12.33 2.13 5.92
CA LEU A 112 12.02 0.83 6.53
C LEU A 112 13.22 -0.10 6.52
N PHE A 113 13.98 -0.15 5.42
CA PHE A 113 15.19 -0.95 5.32
C PHE A 113 16.27 -0.52 6.30
N ASN A 114 16.38 0.79 6.55
CA ASN A 114 17.36 1.38 7.47
C ASN A 114 17.00 1.16 8.93
N VAL A 115 15.73 1.36 9.32
CA VAL A 115 15.30 1.30 10.73
C VAL A 115 14.97 -0.12 11.22
N VAL A 116 14.78 -1.07 10.31
CA VAL A 116 14.49 -2.48 10.66
C VAL A 116 15.62 -3.37 10.14
N PRO A 117 16.41 -4.01 11.03
CA PRO A 117 17.54 -4.87 10.67
C PRO A 117 17.10 -6.29 10.25
N ALA A 118 16.09 -6.39 9.40
CA ALA A 118 15.57 -7.66 8.91
C ALA A 118 16.43 -8.24 7.77
N ARG A 119 16.53 -9.56 7.74
CA ARG A 119 17.32 -10.35 6.78
C ARG A 119 16.58 -10.52 5.46
N ALA A 120 17.28 -11.01 4.43
CA ALA A 120 16.71 -11.26 3.11
C ALA A 120 15.48 -12.19 3.11
N THR A 121 15.44 -13.16 4.02
CA THR A 121 14.35 -14.15 4.16
C THR A 121 13.21 -13.67 5.05
N ASP A 122 13.41 -12.59 5.79
CA ASP A 122 12.42 -12.05 6.71
C ASP A 122 11.31 -11.29 5.95
N PRO A 123 10.13 -11.08 6.55
CA PRO A 123 9.03 -10.37 5.91
C PRO A 123 9.46 -8.98 5.42
N LEU A 124 9.04 -8.58 4.23
CA LEU A 124 9.34 -7.25 3.70
C LEU A 124 8.77 -6.15 4.60
N PHE A 125 7.50 -6.29 4.95
CA PHE A 125 6.79 -5.38 5.83
C PHE A 125 6.80 -5.95 7.25
N SER A 126 7.88 -5.65 7.96
CA SER A 126 8.11 -6.05 9.35
C SER A 126 8.54 -4.89 10.22
N TRP A 127 8.56 -5.10 11.52
CA TRP A 127 9.07 -4.15 12.52
C TRP A 127 9.79 -4.95 13.63
N THR A 128 10.62 -4.28 14.42
CA THR A 128 11.26 -4.90 15.60
C THR A 128 10.42 -4.67 16.84
N ASP A 129 10.10 -5.73 17.57
CA ASP A 129 9.50 -5.61 18.90
C ASP A 129 10.51 -5.14 19.96
N ASP A 130 10.03 -4.91 21.18
CA ASP A 130 10.85 -4.43 22.31
C ASP A 130 11.98 -5.41 22.70
N LYS A 131 11.89 -6.66 22.25
CA LYS A 131 12.91 -7.71 22.46
C LYS A 131 13.86 -7.82 21.27
N GLY A 132 13.71 -6.97 20.25
CA GLY A 132 14.51 -6.97 19.03
C GLY A 132 14.11 -8.04 18.00
N ASN A 133 13.01 -8.76 18.19
CA ASN A 133 12.59 -9.77 17.21
C ASN A 133 11.91 -9.11 16.01
N ILE A 134 12.17 -9.67 14.82
CA ILE A 134 11.49 -9.25 13.59
C ILE A 134 10.07 -9.81 13.59
N GLN A 135 9.09 -8.91 13.60
CA GLN A 135 7.67 -9.24 13.57
C GLN A 135 7.07 -8.86 12.22
N PRO A 136 6.41 -9.77 11.49
CA PRO A 136 5.65 -9.41 10.30
C PRO A 136 4.49 -8.48 10.68
N MET A 137 4.12 -7.56 9.79
CA MET A 137 2.96 -6.72 10.05
C MET A 137 1.66 -7.53 10.00
N VAL A 138 0.95 -7.58 11.13
CA VAL A 138 -0.36 -8.22 11.22
C VAL A 138 -1.44 -7.28 10.70
N LYS A 139 -2.27 -7.79 9.77
CA LYS A 139 -3.31 -7.02 9.08
C LYS A 139 -4.22 -6.25 10.04
N GLN A 140 -4.74 -6.93 11.05
CA GLN A 140 -5.71 -6.34 11.98
C GLN A 140 -5.08 -5.23 12.81
N THR A 141 -3.84 -5.44 13.28
CA THR A 141 -3.07 -4.44 14.02
C THR A 141 -2.83 -3.19 13.19
N ALA A 142 -2.37 -3.35 11.94
CA ALA A 142 -2.12 -2.22 11.05
C ALA A 142 -3.38 -1.44 10.71
N ILE A 143 -4.48 -2.13 10.35
CA ILE A 143 -5.75 -1.48 10.00
C ILE A 143 -6.32 -0.74 11.22
N LYS A 144 -6.30 -1.35 12.40
CA LYS A 144 -6.74 -0.70 13.63
C LYS A 144 -5.95 0.58 13.87
N PHE A 145 -4.63 0.50 13.84
CA PHE A 145 -3.76 1.65 14.08
C PHE A 145 -3.97 2.78 13.07
N ILE A 146 -4.07 2.45 11.77
CA ILE A 146 -4.38 3.42 10.72
C ILE A 146 -5.74 4.07 10.96
N ASN A 147 -6.77 3.28 11.25
CA ASN A 147 -8.12 3.80 11.51
C ASN A 147 -8.17 4.69 12.75
N ASP A 148 -7.44 4.36 13.82
CA ASP A 148 -7.39 5.16 15.04
C ASP A 148 -6.82 6.56 14.73
N ILE A 149 -5.71 6.63 13.96
CA ILE A 149 -5.15 7.90 13.49
C ILE A 149 -6.18 8.66 12.66
N LEU A 150 -6.74 8.02 11.63
CA LEU A 150 -7.67 8.69 10.71
C LEU A 150 -8.93 9.19 11.43
N THR A 151 -9.40 8.47 12.45
CA THR A 151 -10.50 8.89 13.31
C THR A 151 -10.14 10.13 14.12
N GLY A 152 -8.92 10.18 14.67
CA GLY A 152 -8.40 11.37 15.37
C GLY A 152 -8.32 12.61 14.48
N TRP A 153 -8.15 12.44 13.16
CA TRP A 153 -8.21 13.52 12.17
C TRP A 153 -9.63 13.86 11.68
N GLY A 154 -10.67 13.25 12.26
CA GLY A 154 -12.07 13.50 11.92
C GLY A 154 -12.59 12.68 10.74
N TRP A 155 -11.89 11.63 10.31
CA TRP A 155 -12.41 10.64 9.36
C TRP A 155 -13.04 9.43 10.07
N GLY A 156 -13.46 8.42 9.31
CA GLY A 156 -14.10 7.20 9.83
C GLY A 156 -13.14 6.02 10.06
N THR A 157 -13.69 4.80 10.17
CA THR A 157 -12.95 3.60 10.63
C THR A 157 -12.95 2.41 9.65
N SER A 158 -13.22 2.62 8.36
CA SER A 158 -13.47 1.51 7.41
C SER A 158 -12.53 1.48 6.20
N PHE A 159 -11.20 1.55 6.41
CA PHE A 159 -10.25 1.77 5.31
C PHE A 159 -9.36 0.58 4.89
N GLY A 160 -9.53 -0.61 5.47
CA GLY A 160 -8.67 -1.77 5.19
C GLY A 160 -8.65 -2.24 3.72
N HIS A 161 -9.73 -2.00 2.96
CA HIS A 161 -9.80 -2.30 1.52
C HIS A 161 -9.63 -1.06 0.63
N SER A 162 -9.45 0.09 1.24
CA SER A 162 -9.61 1.40 0.62
C SER A 162 -8.32 1.93 0.00
N PHE A 163 -7.16 1.34 0.31
CA PHE A 163 -5.88 1.70 -0.31
C PHE A 163 -5.87 1.39 -1.81
N ARG A 164 -6.19 0.15 -2.19
CA ARG A 164 -6.26 -0.26 -3.61
C ARG A 164 -7.30 0.54 -4.40
N ILE A 165 -8.45 0.80 -3.78
CA ILE A 165 -9.50 1.62 -4.39
C ILE A 165 -9.01 3.06 -4.54
N GLY A 166 -8.40 3.63 -3.49
CA GLY A 166 -7.86 4.98 -3.48
C GLY A 166 -6.78 5.21 -4.53
N GLY A 167 -5.83 4.29 -4.67
CA GLY A 167 -4.80 4.37 -5.71
C GLY A 167 -5.39 4.38 -7.11
N ALA A 168 -6.34 3.48 -7.40
CA ALA A 168 -7.01 3.42 -8.68
C ALA A 168 -7.85 4.68 -8.96
N SER A 169 -8.62 5.15 -7.98
CA SER A 169 -9.39 6.40 -8.08
C SER A 169 -8.48 7.60 -8.33
N TYR A 170 -7.32 7.65 -7.68
CA TYR A 170 -6.33 8.70 -7.89
C TYR A 170 -5.81 8.70 -9.33
N PHE A 171 -5.34 7.56 -9.84
CA PHE A 171 -4.81 7.49 -11.21
C PHE A 171 -5.88 7.80 -12.26
N LEU A 172 -7.13 7.38 -12.04
CA LEU A 172 -8.23 7.69 -12.94
C LEU A 172 -8.54 9.19 -12.95
N ALA A 173 -8.50 9.85 -11.80
CA ALA A 173 -8.62 11.32 -11.71
C ALA A 173 -7.44 12.05 -12.39
N GLN A 174 -6.26 11.43 -12.45
CA GLN A 174 -5.10 11.93 -13.21
C GLN A 174 -5.19 11.62 -14.72
N LYS A 175 -6.32 11.11 -15.21
CA LYS A 175 -6.54 10.74 -16.62
C LYS A 175 -5.55 9.69 -17.14
N VAL A 176 -4.98 8.88 -16.25
CA VAL A 176 -4.21 7.70 -16.67
C VAL A 176 -5.17 6.73 -17.36
N ASP A 177 -4.74 6.16 -18.48
CA ASP A 177 -5.54 5.22 -19.26
C ASP A 177 -6.06 4.08 -18.36
N PRO A 178 -7.38 3.80 -18.34
CA PRO A 178 -7.96 2.70 -17.58
C PRO A 178 -7.32 1.34 -17.84
N GLU A 179 -6.79 1.10 -19.05
CA GLU A 179 -6.06 -0.11 -19.40
C GLU A 179 -4.72 -0.20 -18.66
N ILE A 180 -3.98 0.91 -18.54
CA ILE A 180 -2.76 0.99 -17.74
C ILE A 180 -3.08 0.75 -16.25
N ILE A 181 -4.15 1.37 -15.75
CA ILE A 181 -4.63 1.15 -14.36
C ILE A 181 -5.02 -0.31 -14.15
N ARG A 182 -5.67 -0.95 -15.13
CA ARG A 182 -6.05 -2.37 -15.07
C ARG A 182 -4.83 -3.28 -15.00
N ILE A 183 -3.80 -3.00 -15.81
CA ILE A 183 -2.54 -3.75 -15.83
C ILE A 183 -1.81 -3.59 -14.48
N ALA A 184 -1.61 -2.36 -14.01
CA ALA A 184 -0.91 -2.08 -12.75
C ALA A 184 -1.70 -2.55 -11.52
N GLY A 185 -3.00 -2.27 -11.51
CA GLY A 185 -3.92 -2.53 -10.41
C GLY A 185 -4.44 -3.96 -10.36
N ARG A 186 -4.30 -4.75 -11.42
CA ARG A 186 -4.64 -6.19 -11.47
C ARG A 186 -6.13 -6.48 -11.22
N SER A 187 -7.03 -5.56 -11.59
CA SER A 187 -8.51 -5.70 -11.51
C SER A 187 -9.21 -4.67 -12.41
N TYR A 188 -10.47 -4.92 -12.82
CA TYR A 188 -11.22 -4.06 -13.76
C TYR A 188 -12.58 -3.59 -13.20
N LYS A 189 -13.42 -4.49 -12.68
CA LYS A 189 -14.84 -4.20 -12.42
C LYS A 189 -15.17 -3.32 -11.20
N THR A 190 -14.32 -3.29 -10.17
CA THR A 190 -14.60 -2.53 -8.93
C THR A 190 -14.25 -1.04 -9.03
N TYR A 191 -13.39 -0.67 -9.99
CA TYR A 191 -12.80 0.66 -10.05
C TYR A 191 -13.71 1.71 -10.70
N ILE A 192 -14.41 1.33 -11.76
CA ILE A 192 -15.36 2.20 -12.46
C ILE A 192 -16.47 2.64 -11.51
N ARG A 193 -17.12 1.69 -10.80
CA ARG A 193 -18.17 2.02 -9.82
C ARG A 193 -17.68 2.88 -8.66
N ALA A 194 -16.48 2.64 -8.13
CA ALA A 194 -15.93 3.42 -7.02
C ALA A 194 -15.55 4.85 -7.44
N PHE A 195 -15.04 5.01 -8.67
CA PHE A 195 -14.80 6.31 -9.27
C PHE A 195 -16.10 7.05 -9.56
N GLU A 196 -17.09 6.42 -10.20
CA GLU A 196 -18.42 7.00 -10.44
C GLU A 196 -19.05 7.50 -9.13
N LEU A 197 -18.95 6.72 -8.05
CA LEU A 197 -19.44 7.11 -6.72
C LEU A 197 -18.65 8.26 -6.08
N THR A 198 -17.32 8.28 -6.25
CA THR A 198 -16.46 9.35 -5.69
C THR A 198 -16.66 10.65 -6.47
N ALA A 199 -16.69 10.55 -7.80
CA ALA A 199 -16.96 11.65 -8.72
C ALA A 199 -18.39 12.20 -8.50
N SER A 200 -19.41 11.35 -8.40
CA SER A 200 -20.79 11.77 -8.09
C SER A 200 -20.89 12.49 -6.74
N ARG A 201 -20.19 12.02 -5.69
CA ARG A 201 -20.20 12.67 -4.37
C ARG A 201 -19.43 13.98 -4.29
N HIS A 202 -18.46 14.21 -5.17
CA HIS A 202 -17.62 15.42 -5.17
C HIS A 202 -18.03 16.43 -6.26
N MET A 203 -18.66 15.97 -7.34
CA MET A 203 -19.22 16.82 -8.40
C MET A 203 -20.71 17.12 -8.20
N GLY A 204 -21.43 16.34 -7.37
CA GLY A 204 -22.81 16.64 -6.96
C GLY A 204 -22.94 17.84 -6.01
N ASN A 205 -21.82 18.38 -5.51
CA ASN A 205 -21.75 19.62 -4.74
C ASN A 205 -21.21 20.80 -5.59
N LEU A 206 -21.23 20.69 -6.92
CA LEU A 206 -20.82 21.75 -7.85
C LEU A 206 -21.98 22.29 -8.70
N SER A 207 -23.23 22.14 -8.23
CA SER A 207 -24.37 22.84 -8.81
C SER A 207 -24.93 23.85 -7.80
N GLU A 208 -24.71 25.12 -8.15
CA GLU A 208 -25.17 26.40 -7.57
C GLU A 208 -24.57 26.86 -6.23
#